data_AF-A0A376LQ66-F1
#
_entry.id   AF-A0A376LQ66-F1
#
_cell.length_a   1.000
_cell.length_b   1.000
_cell.length_c   1.000
_cell.angle_alpha   90.00
_cell.angle_beta   90.00
_cell.angle_gamma   90.00
#
_symmetry.space_group_name_H-M   'P 1'
#
loop_
_entity.id
_entity.type
_entity.pdbx_description
1 polymer ?
#
loop_
_entity_poly.entity_id
_entity_poly.type
_entity_poly.pdbx_seq_one_letter_code
_entity_poly.pdbx_strand_id
1 'polypeptide(L)'
;MFSLTPPEAGISYHAGDKFDDAPAVSYPAKLTRLLFERFSHFNGAQDKGWIIIPCELIDYNGDALRELVLRYAQEWALPEAFIQWLDQANSFCSTLVDRIVTVIRVMKWLNWKKNWVITMVSSTPLNTFTCL
;
A
#
# COMPACT_ATOMS: atom_id res chain seq x y z
N MET A 1 6.80 -1.54 9.72
CA MET A 1 5.64 -2.25 9.14
C MET A 1 4.91 -1.25 8.25
N PHE A 2 5.04 -1.41 6.94
CA PHE A 2 4.31 -0.59 5.97
C PHE A 2 3.08 -1.39 5.56
N SER A 3 1.90 -0.95 5.99
CA SER A 3 0.60 -1.45 5.49
C SER A 3 0.07 -0.39 4.54
N LEU A 4 -0.06 -0.74 3.26
CA LEU A 4 -0.48 0.17 2.20
C LEU A 4 -1.70 -0.44 1.51
N THR A 5 -2.91 -0.01 1.86
CA THR A 5 -4.15 -0.39 1.18
C THR A 5 -4.72 0.81 0.42
N PRO A 6 -4.61 0.87 -0.93
CA PRO A 6 -5.29 1.90 -1.71
C PRO A 6 -6.77 1.53 -1.97
N PRO A 7 -7.70 2.51 -1.95
CA PRO A 7 -9.14 2.24 -2.02
C PRO A 7 -9.69 1.92 -3.43
N GLU A 8 -8.93 2.04 -4.52
CA GLU A 8 -9.47 1.86 -5.88
C GLU A 8 -8.67 0.93 -6.82
N ALA A 9 -7.51 0.41 -6.40
CA ALA A 9 -6.81 -0.62 -7.17
C ALA A 9 -6.16 -1.58 -6.18
N GLY A 10 -6.79 -2.73 -5.94
CA GLY A 10 -6.20 -3.81 -5.17
C GLY A 10 -4.95 -4.37 -5.85
N ILE A 11 -4.45 -5.50 -5.35
CA ILE A 11 -3.38 -6.27 -6.01
C ILE A 11 -3.86 -6.69 -7.40
N SER A 12 -3.47 -5.92 -8.42
CA SER A 12 -3.95 -6.06 -9.78
C SER A 12 -2.93 -5.50 -10.78
N TYR A 13 -2.86 -6.11 -11.95
CA TYR A 13 -1.99 -5.70 -13.02
C TYR A 13 -2.62 -4.58 -13.87
N HIS A 14 -1.81 -3.59 -14.24
CA HIS A 14 -2.16 -2.53 -15.17
C HIS A 14 -1.12 -2.47 -16.31
N ALA A 15 -1.55 -2.81 -17.53
CA ALA A 15 -0.68 -2.92 -18.71
C ALA A 15 -0.07 -1.58 -19.19
N GLY A 16 -0.61 -0.45 -18.71
CA GLY A 16 -0.12 0.87 -19.08
C GLY A 16 0.99 1.41 -18.18
N ASP A 17 1.31 0.74 -17.07
CA ASP A 17 2.30 1.22 -16.11
C ASP A 17 3.72 1.09 -16.66
N LYS A 18 4.44 2.21 -16.63
CA LYS A 18 5.82 2.33 -17.08
C LYS A 18 6.75 2.59 -15.90
N PHE A 19 8.01 2.20 -16.08
CA PHE A 19 9.04 2.37 -15.07
C PHE A 19 9.28 3.83 -14.64
N ASP A 20 9.10 4.77 -15.56
CA ASP A 20 9.32 6.21 -15.34
C ASP A 20 8.06 6.96 -14.86
N ASP A 21 6.95 6.25 -14.62
CA ASP A 21 5.71 6.87 -14.14
C ASP A 21 5.88 7.38 -12.69
N ALA A 22 5.48 8.64 -12.47
CA ALA A 22 5.62 9.33 -11.19
C ALA A 22 4.29 9.95 -10.72
N PRO A 23 3.41 9.19 -10.05
CA PRO A 23 3.49 7.75 -9.76
C PRO A 23 2.80 6.88 -10.84
N ALA A 24 3.20 5.60 -10.92
CA ALA A 24 2.44 4.56 -11.62
C ALA A 24 0.98 4.48 -11.15
N VAL A 25 0.10 3.84 -11.93
CA VAL A 25 -1.33 3.74 -11.58
C VAL A 25 -1.53 2.63 -10.53
N SER A 26 -1.05 1.41 -10.82
CA SER A 26 -1.28 0.25 -9.96
C SER A 26 -0.40 0.23 -8.71
N TYR A 27 -0.90 -0.42 -7.66
CA TYR A 27 -0.15 -0.61 -6.43
C TYR A 27 1.11 -1.49 -6.62
N PRO A 28 1.05 -2.65 -7.28
CA PRO A 28 2.25 -3.47 -7.50
C PRO A 28 3.34 -2.75 -8.30
N ALA A 29 2.98 -1.90 -9.28
CA ALA A 29 3.95 -1.08 -10.02
C ALA A 29 4.65 -0.06 -9.10
N LYS A 30 3.88 0.66 -8.26
CA LYS A 30 4.44 1.60 -7.26
C LYS A 30 5.40 0.90 -6.31
N LEU A 31 5.02 -0.28 -5.82
CA LEU A 31 5.88 -1.07 -4.93
C LEU A 31 7.15 -1.54 -5.64
N THR A 32 7.06 -1.99 -6.89
CA THR A 32 8.20 -2.42 -7.70
C THR A 32 9.20 -1.27 -7.86
N ARG A 33 8.72 -0.07 -8.18
CA ARG A 33 9.55 1.14 -8.29
C ARG A 33 10.26 1.48 -6.97
N LEU A 34 9.52 1.45 -5.85
CA LEU A 34 10.05 1.73 -4.53
C LEU A 34 11.14 0.72 -4.10
N LEU A 35 10.91 -0.56 -4.36
CA LEU A 35 11.88 -1.63 -4.08
C LEU A 35 13.14 -1.47 -4.95
N PHE A 36 12.98 -1.09 -6.22
CA PHE A 36 14.12 -0.87 -7.11
C PHE A 36 14.97 0.34 -6.70
N GLU A 37 14.34 1.44 -6.29
CA GLU A 37 15.06 2.60 -5.75
C GLU A 37 15.85 2.24 -4.49
N ARG A 38 15.24 1.45 -3.61
CA ARG A 38 15.90 0.96 -2.40
C ARG A 38 17.07 0.03 -2.73
N PHE A 39 16.86 -0.93 -3.62
CA PHE A 39 17.92 -1.83 -4.10
C PHE A 39 19.11 -1.03 -4.64
N SER A 40 18.84 -0.03 -5.48
CA SER A 40 19.85 0.82 -6.09
C SER A 40 20.61 1.64 -5.05
N HIS A 41 19.90 2.22 -4.07
CA HIS A 41 20.50 3.04 -3.02
C HIS A 41 21.43 2.24 -2.09
N PHE A 42 21.10 0.98 -1.80
CA PHE A 42 21.89 0.11 -0.93
C PHE A 42 22.74 -0.91 -1.70
N ASN A 43 22.91 -0.75 -3.02
CA ASN A 43 23.66 -1.67 -3.88
C ASN A 43 23.28 -3.15 -3.69
N GLY A 44 22.00 -3.45 -3.46
CA GLY A 44 21.52 -4.81 -3.26
C GLY A 44 21.94 -5.48 -1.95
N ALA A 45 22.22 -4.71 -0.90
CA ALA A 45 22.55 -5.26 0.41
C ALA A 45 21.42 -6.17 0.96
N GLN A 46 21.78 -7.40 1.35
CA GLN A 46 20.82 -8.45 1.77
C GLN A 46 20.14 -8.13 3.10
N ASP A 47 20.80 -7.39 3.99
CA ASP A 47 20.24 -6.93 5.27
C ASP A 47 19.29 -5.73 5.13
N LYS A 48 19.08 -5.24 3.91
CA LYS A 48 18.22 -4.10 3.61
C LYS A 48 16.90 -4.49 2.95
N GLY A 49 16.57 -5.77 2.81
CA GLY A 49 15.26 -6.19 2.33
C GLY A 49 14.13 -5.87 3.31
N TRP A 50 12.89 -6.07 2.86
CA TRP A 50 11.67 -5.77 3.61
C TRP A 50 10.79 -6.99 3.83
N ILE A 51 10.06 -6.95 4.93
CA ILE A 51 8.90 -7.82 5.17
C ILE A 51 7.67 -7.06 4.70
N ILE A 52 7.03 -7.57 3.65
CA ILE A 52 5.89 -6.99 2.97
C ILE A 52 4.66 -7.81 3.35
N ILE A 53 3.67 -7.15 3.93
CA ILE A 53 2.47 -7.77 4.48
C ILE A 53 1.26 -7.11 3.79
N PRO A 54 0.84 -7.62 2.61
CA PRO A 54 -0.38 -7.15 1.99
C PRO A 54 -1.58 -7.37 2.91
N CYS A 55 -2.57 -6.49 2.81
CA CYS A 55 -3.77 -6.48 3.65
C CYS A 55 -5.04 -6.49 2.80
N GLU A 56 -4.91 -6.76 1.50
CA GLU A 56 -6.01 -6.91 0.58
C GLU A 56 -6.76 -8.23 0.84
N LEU A 57 -8.08 -8.17 0.73
CA LEU A 57 -8.98 -9.30 0.93
C LEU A 57 -9.04 -10.18 -0.32
N ILE A 58 -7.93 -10.84 -0.62
CA ILE A 58 -7.82 -11.89 -1.65
C ILE A 58 -7.04 -13.07 -1.10
N ASP A 59 -7.29 -14.27 -1.64
CA ASP A 59 -6.53 -15.46 -1.27
C ASP A 59 -5.06 -15.30 -1.65
N TYR A 60 -4.17 -15.78 -0.77
CA TYR A 60 -2.71 -15.78 -0.99
C TYR A 60 -2.17 -14.40 -1.42
N ASN A 61 -2.64 -13.33 -0.77
CA ASN A 61 -2.31 -11.95 -1.13
C ASN A 61 -0.80 -11.64 -1.19
N GLY A 62 0.02 -12.30 -0.36
CA GLY A 62 1.48 -12.21 -0.40
C GLY A 62 2.05 -12.72 -1.72
N ASP A 63 1.64 -13.93 -2.11
CA ASP A 63 2.10 -14.61 -3.32
C ASP A 63 1.64 -13.86 -4.58
N ALA A 64 0.35 -13.46 -4.62
CA ALA A 64 -0.21 -12.68 -5.72
C ALA A 64 0.52 -11.35 -5.92
N LEU A 65 0.86 -10.65 -4.82
CA LEU A 65 1.62 -9.40 -4.90
C LEU A 65 3.05 -9.65 -5.41
N ARG A 66 3.72 -10.70 -4.92
CA ARG A 66 5.08 -11.06 -5.34
C ARG A 66 5.13 -11.35 -6.85
N GLU A 67 4.16 -12.12 -7.35
CA GLU A 67 4.07 -12.44 -8.78
C GLU A 67 3.91 -11.20 -9.65
N LEU A 68 3.08 -10.24 -9.22
CA LEU A 68 2.92 -8.99 -9.96
C LEU A 68 4.16 -8.11 -9.93
N VAL A 69 4.87 -8.04 -8.80
CA VAL A 69 6.14 -7.30 -8.70
C VAL A 69 7.20 -7.94 -9.61
N LEU A 70 7.29 -9.27 -9.63
CA LEU A 70 8.20 -10.00 -10.54
C LEU A 70 7.85 -9.76 -12.00
N ARG A 71 6.56 -9.77 -12.34
CA ARG A 71 6.09 -9.47 -13.69
C ARG A 71 6.51 -8.07 -14.12
N TYR A 72 6.31 -7.05 -13.28
CA TYR A 72 6.76 -5.69 -13.59
C TYR A 72 8.29 -5.59 -13.72
N ALA A 73 9.03 -6.29 -12.86
CA ALA A 73 10.49 -6.32 -12.96
C ALA A 73 10.96 -6.89 -14.30
N GLN A 74 10.30 -7.93 -14.80
CA GLN A 74 10.58 -8.53 -16.11
C GLN A 74 10.15 -7.60 -17.26
N GLU A 75 8.93 -7.05 -17.22
CA GLU A 75 8.40 -6.15 -18.26
C GLU A 75 9.24 -4.87 -18.40
N TRP A 76 9.78 -4.37 -17.30
CA TRP A 76 10.65 -3.19 -17.29
C TRP A 76 12.14 -3.52 -17.48
N ALA A 77 12.46 -4.79 -17.76
CA ALA A 77 13.83 -5.28 -17.97
C ALA A 77 14.81 -4.86 -16.85
N LEU A 78 14.36 -4.94 -15.59
CA LEU A 78 15.20 -4.64 -14.44
C LEU A 78 16.34 -5.68 -14.32
N PRO A 79 17.48 -5.31 -13.72
CA PRO A 79 18.64 -6.20 -13.62
C PRO A 79 18.30 -7.51 -12.90
N GLU A 80 18.90 -8.62 -13.36
CA GLU A 80 18.74 -9.94 -12.71
C GLU A 80 19.12 -9.91 -11.23
N ALA A 81 20.11 -9.10 -10.86
CA ALA A 81 20.52 -8.88 -9.47
C ALA A 81 19.37 -8.31 -8.60
N PHE A 82 18.48 -7.49 -9.18
CA PHE A 82 17.29 -7.02 -8.47
C PHE A 82 16.29 -8.14 -8.25
N ILE A 83 16.06 -9.00 -9.25
CA ILE A 83 15.16 -10.16 -9.13
C ILE A 83 15.67 -11.13 -8.05
N GLN A 84 16.97 -11.41 -8.03
CA GLN A 84 17.59 -12.25 -6.99
C GLN A 84 17.47 -11.61 -5.60
N TRP A 85 17.71 -10.30 -5.48
CA TRP A 85 17.54 -9.59 -4.21
C TRP A 85 16.08 -9.56 -3.75
N LEU A 86 15.13 -9.44 -4.68
CA LEU A 86 13.70 -9.51 -4.39
C LEU A 86 13.34 -10.86 -3.75
N ASP A 87 13.91 -11.96 -4.24
CA ASP A 87 13.63 -13.31 -3.74
C ASP A 87 14.36 -13.65 -2.42
N GLN A 88 15.61 -13.18 -2.28
CA GLN A 88 16.48 -13.57 -1.17
C GLN A 88 16.41 -12.64 0.05
N ALA A 89 16.23 -11.33 -0.18
CA ALA A 89 16.25 -10.33 0.89
C ALA A 89 14.85 -9.94 1.37
N ASN A 90 13.82 -10.13 0.56
CA ASN A 90 12.46 -9.67 0.87
C ASN A 90 11.55 -10.86 1.19
N SER A 91 10.56 -10.62 2.05
CA SER A 91 9.56 -11.62 2.42
C SER A 91 8.17 -11.09 2.14
N PHE A 92 7.38 -11.85 1.38
CA PHE A 92 5.98 -11.55 1.11
C PHE A 92 5.13 -12.51 1.95
N CYS A 93 4.44 -11.97 2.96
CA CYS A 93 3.68 -12.78 3.90
C CYS A 93 2.19 -12.71 3.56
N SER A 94 1.62 -13.82 3.11
CA SER A 94 0.17 -13.92 2.92
C SER A 94 -0.55 -13.82 4.27
N THR A 95 -1.60 -12.99 4.35
CA THR A 95 -2.39 -12.77 5.56
C THR A 95 -3.86 -13.07 5.35
N LEU A 96 -4.51 -13.55 6.42
CA LEU A 96 -5.98 -13.62 6.48
C LEU A 96 -6.49 -12.34 7.12
N VAL A 97 -7.20 -11.52 6.35
CA VAL A 97 -7.81 -10.29 6.84
C VAL A 97 -9.29 -10.54 7.07
N ASP A 98 -9.71 -10.63 8.32
CA ASP A 98 -11.11 -10.79 8.70
C ASP A 98 -11.51 -9.66 9.67
N ARG A 99 -11.92 -8.53 9.09
CA ARG A 99 -12.51 -7.44 9.87
C ARG A 99 -13.60 -6.78 9.05
N ILE A 100 -14.84 -6.90 9.51
CA ILE A 100 -15.96 -6.10 9.02
C ILE A 100 -15.84 -4.70 9.62
N VAL A 101 -15.54 -3.69 8.79
CA VAL A 101 -15.55 -2.27 9.17
C VAL A 101 -16.80 -1.62 8.56
N THR A 102 -17.75 -1.25 9.40
CA THR A 102 -18.97 -0.56 8.97
C THR A 102 -18.62 0.88 8.55
N VAL A 103 -18.96 1.25 7.32
CA VAL A 103 -18.81 2.64 6.86
C VAL A 103 -19.76 3.53 7.67
N ILE A 104 -19.20 4.46 8.46
CA ILE A 104 -19.99 5.54 9.06
C ILE A 104 -20.45 6.45 7.90
N ARG A 105 -21.75 6.41 7.57
CA ARG A 105 -22.35 7.41 6.68
C ARG A 105 -22.34 8.76 7.39
N VAL A 106 -21.37 9.61 7.08
CA VAL A 106 -21.55 11.05 7.33
C VAL A 106 -22.61 11.52 6.34
N MET A 107 -23.82 11.80 6.82
CA MET A 107 -24.85 12.47 6.03
C MET A 107 -24.27 13.77 5.49
N LYS A 108 -24.15 13.85 4.17
CA LYS A 108 -23.68 15.04 3.45
C LYS A 108 -24.77 16.11 3.55
N TRP A 109 -24.68 16.99 4.55
CA TRP A 109 -25.51 18.19 4.59
C TRP A 109 -25.12 19.11 3.42
N LEU A 110 -26.05 19.28 2.48
CA LEU A 110 -25.93 20.32 1.45
C LEU A 110 -26.04 21.70 2.11
N ASN A 111 -24.90 22.38 2.17
CA ASN A 111 -24.71 23.80 1.86
C ASN A 111 -25.47 24.85 2.74
N TRP A 112 -24.82 25.41 3.78
CA TRP A 112 -25.02 26.84 4.11
C TRP A 112 -23.92 27.48 4.98
N LYS A 113 -23.30 28.56 4.44
CA LYS A 113 -22.63 29.73 5.09
C LYS A 113 -21.37 29.46 5.95
N LYS A 114 -20.20 29.91 5.48
CA LYS A 114 -19.57 31.23 5.75
C LYS A 114 -19.30 31.50 7.24
N ASN A 115 -18.02 31.75 7.53
CA ASN A 115 -17.37 32.14 8.79
C ASN A 115 -17.02 31.03 9.79
N TRP A 116 -15.72 30.70 9.77
CA TRP A 116 -14.86 30.49 10.94
C TRP A 116 -15.54 30.11 12.26
N VAL A 117 -15.60 28.80 12.54
CA VAL A 117 -15.50 28.28 13.92
C VAL A 117 -14.74 26.94 13.85
N ILE A 118 -13.59 26.90 14.52
CA ILE A 118 -12.79 25.69 14.77
C ILE A 118 -13.68 24.70 15.51
N THR A 119 -13.87 23.48 14.98
CA THR A 119 -14.50 22.40 15.75
C THR A 119 -13.42 21.39 16.11
N MET A 120 -13.04 21.41 17.40
CA MET A 120 -12.19 20.41 18.03
C MET A 120 -12.90 19.05 18.00
N VAL A 121 -12.20 18.01 17.54
CA VAL A 121 -12.66 16.63 17.68
C VAL A 121 -12.21 16.15 19.06
N SER A 122 -13.13 15.95 19.99
CA SER A 122 -12.80 15.27 21.24
C SER A 122 -12.75 13.75 20.99
N SER A 123 -11.58 13.18 21.27
CA SER A 123 -11.35 11.74 21.32
C SER A 123 -11.62 11.26 22.74
N THR A 124 -12.64 10.43 22.94
CA THR A 124 -12.60 9.44 24.03
C THR A 124 -13.53 8.25 23.75
N PRO A 125 -13.13 7.03 24.15
CA PRO A 125 -13.90 5.81 23.94
C PRO A 125 -15.00 5.64 25.01
N LEU A 126 -16.16 5.15 24.57
CA LEU A 126 -17.31 4.67 25.33
C LEU A 126 -17.90 5.61 26.41
N ASN A 127 -18.87 6.41 25.93
CA ASN A 127 -20.10 6.91 26.56
C ASN A 127 -20.01 7.63 27.92
N THR A 128 -19.54 8.88 27.91
CA THR A 128 -19.83 9.99 28.86
C THR A 128 -18.63 10.93 28.83
N PHE A 129 -18.79 12.24 28.61
CA PHE A 129 -17.90 13.25 29.20
C PHE A 129 -18.67 14.57 29.38
N THR A 130 -18.86 14.92 30.64
CA THR A 130 -19.30 16.21 31.17
C THR A 130 -18.16 17.22 30.99
N CYS A 131 -18.49 18.42 30.52
CA CYS A 131 -17.53 19.49 30.23
C CYS A 131 -17.15 20.25 31.51
N LEU A 132 -15.84 20.39 31.75
CA LEU A 132 -15.25 21.64 32.24
C LEU A 132 -14.52 22.28 31.07
#